data_AF-M0QGK2-F1
#
_entry.id   AF-M0QGK2-F1
#
_cell.length_a   1.000
_cell.length_b   1.000
_cell.length_c   1.000
_cell.angle_alpha   90.00
_cell.angle_beta   90.00
_cell.angle_gamma   90.00
#
_symmetry.space_group_name_H-M   'P 1'
#
loop_
_entity.id
_entity.type
_entity.pdbx_description
1 polymer ?
#
loop_
_entity_poly.entity_id
_entity_poly.type
_entity_poly.pdbx_seq_one_letter_code
_entity_poly.pdbx_strand_id
1 'polypeptide(L)'
;MRAFLGMGSPRSPIYTLPYKSGSVALYTQPYIDPKVTMSRTENPERGEILGAVGVDAAGVDVRNRSSLDADYIDHYELTTPIGAAPQDYARAMFGDVPTPGERFIWTGLLHITLSRGTSPDTIAGWRLAEETADWVRMEARSWFLTAHLVVRAVGDRLSLTTYIRYDRIVGRLAWTTLSGVHRSLVPGLLRDAARRVAQRA
;
A
#
# COMPACT_ATOMS: atom_id res chain seq x y z
N MET A 1 17.35 -19.15 -60.06
CA MET A 1 16.05 -18.52 -59.74
C MET A 1 16.11 -17.95 -58.33
N ARG A 2 15.64 -16.72 -58.17
CA ARG A 2 15.81 -15.83 -57.01
C ARG A 2 14.66 -15.94 -56.01
N ALA A 3 15.00 -15.60 -54.76
CA ALA A 3 14.22 -14.90 -53.73
C ALA A 3 13.00 -15.57 -53.08
N PHE A 4 13.11 -15.79 -51.76
CA PHE A 4 11.98 -15.75 -50.82
C PHE A 4 12.23 -14.60 -49.84
N LEU A 5 11.52 -13.50 -50.02
CA LEU A 5 11.37 -12.38 -49.09
C LEU A 5 10.05 -12.59 -48.34
N GLY A 6 10.05 -12.41 -47.01
CA GLY A 6 8.80 -12.44 -46.25
C GLY A 6 8.99 -12.45 -44.74
N MET A 7 9.67 -11.45 -44.19
CA MET A 7 9.62 -11.16 -42.74
C MET A 7 8.99 -9.78 -42.58
N GLY A 8 7.70 -9.76 -42.24
CA GLY A 8 6.92 -8.56 -41.96
C GLY A 8 6.38 -8.64 -40.54
N SER A 9 6.88 -7.77 -39.66
CA SER A 9 6.40 -7.57 -38.29
C SER A 9 4.93 -7.14 -38.26
N PRO A 10 4.07 -7.70 -37.40
CA PRO A 10 2.79 -7.08 -37.11
C PRO A 10 2.95 -5.94 -36.09
N ARG A 11 2.59 -4.74 -36.53
CA ARG A 11 2.41 -3.53 -35.71
C ARG A 11 1.25 -3.75 -34.72
N SER A 12 1.47 -3.43 -33.45
CA SER A 12 0.41 -3.38 -32.44
C SER A 12 -0.62 -2.29 -32.76
N PRO A 13 -1.93 -2.55 -32.73
CA PRO A 13 -2.93 -1.50 -32.82
C PRO A 13 -3.07 -0.75 -31.48
N ILE A 14 -3.05 0.57 -31.56
CA ILE A 14 -3.44 1.49 -30.47
C ILE A 14 -4.98 1.46 -30.42
N TYR A 15 -5.55 0.93 -29.34
CA TYR A 15 -6.98 1.07 -29.05
C TYR A 15 -7.22 2.19 -28.04
N THR A 16 -7.77 3.30 -28.54
CA THR A 16 -8.44 4.33 -27.75
C THR A 16 -9.88 3.86 -27.51
N LEU A 17 -10.33 3.79 -26.25
CA LEU A 17 -11.76 3.63 -25.93
C LEU A 17 -12.32 4.89 -25.26
N PRO A 18 -13.50 5.37 -25.67
CA PRO A 18 -14.15 6.54 -25.11
C PRO A 18 -14.89 6.21 -23.81
N TYR A 19 -14.79 7.10 -22.83
CA TYR A 19 -15.54 7.04 -21.58
C TYR A 19 -17.01 7.43 -21.85
N LYS A 20 -17.94 6.49 -21.68
CA LYS A 20 -19.39 6.76 -21.61
C LYS A 20 -19.91 6.38 -20.22
N SER A 21 -20.55 7.38 -19.61
CA SER A 21 -21.33 7.35 -18.38
C SER A 21 -22.47 6.32 -18.44
N GLY A 22 -22.75 5.65 -17.31
CA GLY A 22 -24.06 5.08 -17.02
C GLY A 22 -24.09 3.69 -16.38
N SER A 23 -24.56 3.69 -15.12
CA SER A 23 -25.27 2.61 -14.42
C SER A 23 -24.50 1.49 -13.70
N VAL A 24 -24.85 1.41 -12.41
CA VAL A 24 -24.43 0.51 -11.33
C VAL A 24 -24.68 -0.95 -11.68
N ALA A 25 -23.62 -1.77 -11.57
CA ALA A 25 -23.72 -3.21 -11.41
C ALA A 25 -22.85 -3.62 -10.21
N LEU A 26 -23.48 -4.23 -9.21
CA LEU A 26 -22.82 -4.89 -8.08
C LEU A 26 -21.93 -6.01 -8.64
N TYR A 27 -20.62 -5.79 -8.66
CA TYR A 27 -19.63 -6.82 -8.95
C TYR A 27 -18.79 -7.08 -7.69
N THR A 28 -19.20 -8.08 -6.91
CA THR A 28 -18.28 -8.81 -6.04
C THR A 28 -17.40 -9.69 -6.91
N GLN A 29 -16.33 -9.12 -7.45
CA GLN A 29 -15.27 -9.90 -8.08
C GLN A 29 -13.94 -9.20 -7.82
N PRO A 30 -12.92 -9.90 -7.30
CA PRO A 30 -11.61 -9.30 -7.07
C PRO A 30 -11.06 -8.80 -8.41
N TYR A 31 -10.64 -7.54 -8.45
CA TYR A 31 -9.91 -6.99 -9.59
C TYR A 31 -8.54 -7.69 -9.66
N ILE A 32 -8.45 -8.70 -10.52
CA ILE A 32 -7.21 -9.36 -10.92
C ILE A 32 -6.68 -8.59 -12.13
N ASP A 33 -5.48 -8.03 -12.03
CA ASP A 33 -4.79 -7.38 -13.15
C ASP A 33 -4.53 -8.42 -14.26
N PRO A 34 -5.12 -8.26 -15.47
CA PRO A 34 -5.02 -9.25 -16.54
C PRO A 34 -3.63 -9.31 -17.20
N LYS A 35 -2.65 -8.49 -16.77
CA LYS A 35 -1.25 -8.60 -17.21
C LYS A 35 -0.37 -9.46 -16.31
N VAL A 36 -0.91 -9.99 -15.22
CA VAL A 36 -0.23 -11.05 -14.45
C VAL A 36 -0.53 -12.39 -15.12
N THR A 37 0.34 -12.80 -16.04
CA THR A 37 0.40 -14.21 -16.47
C THR A 37 0.49 -15.08 -15.22
N MET A 38 -0.49 -15.96 -15.01
CA MET A 38 -0.48 -16.97 -13.96
C MET A 38 0.69 -17.93 -14.17
N SER A 39 1.86 -17.54 -13.67
CA SER A 39 2.89 -18.49 -13.29
C SER A 39 2.51 -19.00 -11.91
N ARG A 40 1.71 -20.08 -11.86
CA ARG A 40 1.56 -20.90 -10.66
C ARG A 40 2.92 -21.51 -10.34
N THR A 41 3.72 -20.80 -9.57
CA THR A 41 4.81 -21.37 -8.79
C THR A 41 4.36 -21.33 -7.34
N GLU A 42 3.68 -22.40 -6.92
CA GLU A 42 3.39 -22.68 -5.52
C GLU A 42 4.71 -22.84 -4.78
N ASN A 43 5.07 -21.84 -3.97
CA ASN A 43 6.09 -21.98 -2.94
C ASN A 43 5.42 -21.71 -1.58
N PRO A 44 5.09 -22.75 -0.79
CA PRO A 44 4.37 -22.63 0.47
C PRO A 44 5.12 -21.88 1.58
N GLU A 45 6.38 -21.50 1.37
CA GLU A 45 7.14 -20.65 2.30
C GLU A 45 6.86 -19.15 2.15
N ARG A 46 6.08 -18.73 1.14
CA ARG A 46 5.72 -17.33 0.91
C ARG A 46 4.24 -17.14 1.22
N GLY A 47 3.92 -16.71 2.44
CA GLY A 47 2.55 -16.37 2.85
C GLY A 47 1.82 -15.56 1.78
N GLU A 48 0.57 -15.94 1.52
CA GLU A 48 -0.29 -15.27 0.56
C GLU A 48 -0.55 -13.83 1.01
N ILE A 49 -0.57 -12.91 0.05
CA ILE A 49 -0.91 -11.50 0.32
C ILE A 49 -2.26 -11.21 -0.31
N LEU A 50 -3.21 -10.82 0.54
CA LEU A 50 -4.52 -10.35 0.12
C LEU A 50 -4.51 -8.81 0.10
N GLY A 51 -5.10 -8.21 -0.93
CA GLY A 51 -5.16 -6.76 -1.10
C GLY A 51 -6.57 -6.27 -1.42
N ALA A 52 -6.99 -5.19 -0.78
CA ALA A 52 -8.22 -4.45 -1.09
C ALA A 52 -7.89 -2.97 -1.32
N VAL A 53 -8.44 -2.40 -2.38
CA VAL A 53 -8.12 -1.05 -2.86
C VAL A 53 -9.39 -0.24 -3.04
N GLY A 54 -9.40 0.98 -2.51
CA GLY A 54 -10.54 1.87 -2.51
C GLY A 54 -11.37 1.75 -1.23
N VAL A 55 -12.05 2.84 -0.88
CA VAL A 55 -12.91 2.92 0.30
C VAL A 55 -13.97 1.82 0.24
N ASP A 56 -14.65 1.67 -0.90
CA ASP A 56 -15.75 0.72 -1.06
C ASP A 56 -15.34 -0.75 -0.94
N ALA A 57 -14.09 -1.08 -1.30
CA ALA A 57 -13.55 -2.42 -1.18
C ALA A 57 -13.09 -2.74 0.26
N ALA A 58 -12.80 -1.73 1.08
CA ALA A 58 -12.42 -1.93 2.47
C ALA A 58 -13.65 -2.31 3.31
N GLY A 59 -13.56 -3.39 4.08
CA GLY A 59 -14.61 -3.78 5.03
C GLY A 59 -14.84 -2.72 6.12
N VAL A 60 -16.01 -2.74 6.76
CA VAL A 60 -16.42 -1.75 7.79
C VAL A 60 -15.37 -1.63 8.91
N ASP A 61 -14.84 -2.76 9.37
CA ASP A 61 -13.81 -2.75 10.42
C ASP A 61 -12.52 -2.06 9.99
N VAL A 62 -12.15 -2.15 8.70
CA VAL A 62 -10.98 -1.45 8.16
C VAL A 62 -11.29 0.05 8.17
N ARG A 63 -12.42 0.48 7.59
CA ARG A 63 -12.79 1.91 7.57
C ARG A 63 -12.80 2.56 8.96
N ASN A 64 -13.33 1.86 9.96
CA ASN A 64 -13.48 2.39 11.32
C ASN A 64 -12.18 2.46 12.14
N ARG A 65 -11.05 1.95 11.65
CA ARG A 65 -9.75 2.01 12.34
C ARG A 65 -9.02 3.34 12.15
N SER A 66 -9.59 4.22 11.35
CA SER A 66 -9.10 5.57 11.17
C SER A 66 -10.21 6.55 11.55
N SER A 67 -9.86 7.58 12.32
CA SER A 67 -10.73 8.74 12.53
C SER A 67 -10.77 9.68 11.31
N LEU A 68 -10.00 9.36 10.25
CA LEU A 68 -9.97 10.13 9.02
C LEU A 68 -11.14 9.75 8.11
N ASP A 69 -11.94 10.75 7.72
CA ASP A 69 -12.85 10.63 6.59
C ASP A 69 -12.02 10.55 5.30
N ALA A 70 -11.70 9.33 4.89
CA ALA A 70 -10.69 9.05 3.86
C ALA A 70 -11.31 8.96 2.46
N ASP A 71 -10.73 9.70 1.51
CA ASP A 71 -11.07 9.61 0.09
C ASP A 71 -10.46 8.36 -0.58
N TYR A 72 -9.46 7.76 0.07
CA TYR A 72 -8.72 6.62 -0.44
C TYR A 72 -8.29 5.70 0.70
N ILE A 73 -8.46 4.39 0.48
CA ILE A 73 -7.98 3.34 1.37
C ILE A 73 -7.25 2.29 0.54
N ASP A 74 -6.05 1.90 0.95
CA ASP A 74 -5.37 0.67 0.52
C ASP A 74 -5.18 -0.23 1.73
N HIS A 75 -5.58 -1.49 1.62
CA HIS A 75 -5.43 -2.48 2.67
C HIS A 75 -4.71 -3.71 2.12
N TYR A 76 -3.64 -4.12 2.78
CA TYR A 76 -2.89 -5.33 2.46
C TYR A 76 -2.73 -6.18 3.70
N GLU A 77 -2.91 -7.48 3.55
CA GLU A 77 -2.78 -8.47 4.60
C GLU A 77 -1.82 -9.58 4.16
N LEU A 78 -0.98 -10.03 5.08
CA LEU A 78 -0.05 -11.13 4.96
C LEU A 78 -0.26 -12.09 6.14
N THR A 79 -0.28 -13.40 5.86
CA THR A 79 -0.21 -14.40 6.93
C THR A 79 1.23 -14.62 7.38
N THR A 80 1.50 -14.53 8.68
CA THR A 80 2.80 -14.78 9.31
C THR A 80 2.62 -15.56 10.62
N PRO A 81 3.38 -16.64 10.87
CA PRO A 81 3.25 -17.42 12.10
C PRO A 81 3.90 -16.75 13.33
N ILE A 82 4.55 -15.60 13.14
CA ILE A 82 5.29 -14.91 14.19
C ILE A 82 4.33 -13.99 14.93
N GLY A 83 4.20 -14.19 16.25
CA GLY A 83 3.50 -13.26 17.12
C GLY A 83 4.45 -12.18 17.60
N ALA A 84 4.25 -10.94 17.16
CA ALA A 84 4.99 -9.78 17.65
C ALA A 84 4.07 -8.56 17.77
N ALA A 85 4.51 -7.56 18.52
CA ALA A 85 3.72 -6.36 18.71
C ALA A 85 3.54 -5.61 17.36
N PRO A 86 2.39 -4.98 17.12
CA PRO A 86 2.15 -4.20 15.90
C PRO A 86 3.18 -3.08 15.70
N GLN A 87 3.66 -2.48 16.80
CA GLN A 87 4.71 -1.46 16.76
C GLN A 87 6.05 -2.01 16.24
N ASP A 88 6.40 -3.26 16.59
CA ASP A 88 7.63 -3.91 16.10
C ASP A 88 7.57 -4.14 14.59
N TYR A 89 6.41 -4.58 14.09
CA TYR A 89 6.19 -4.69 12.66
C TYR A 89 6.25 -3.32 11.97
N ALA A 90 5.64 -2.29 12.54
CA ALA A 90 5.70 -0.94 11.99
C ALA A 90 7.14 -0.41 11.92
N ARG A 91 7.95 -0.60 12.98
CA ARG A 91 9.38 -0.26 12.97
C ARG A 91 10.18 -1.15 12.02
N ALA A 92 9.79 -2.40 11.83
CA ALA A 92 10.44 -3.28 10.85
C ALA A 92 10.15 -2.87 9.39
N MET A 93 8.95 -2.33 9.13
CA MET A 93 8.54 -1.77 7.83
C MET A 93 9.28 -0.47 7.55
N PHE A 94 9.12 0.54 8.40
CA PHE A 94 9.50 1.93 8.10
C PHE A 94 10.82 2.35 8.76
N GLY A 95 11.31 1.58 9.72
CA GLY A 95 12.43 1.99 10.57
C GLY A 95 12.07 3.06 11.60
N ASP A 96 13.06 3.46 12.39
CA ASP A 96 12.92 4.55 13.36
C ASP A 96 13.09 5.92 12.71
N VAL A 97 13.86 5.97 11.63
CA VAL A 97 14.12 7.17 10.82
C VAL A 97 13.88 6.84 9.35
N PRO A 98 13.35 7.79 8.57
CA PRO A 98 13.08 7.54 7.17
C PRO A 98 14.38 7.39 6.37
N THR A 99 14.40 6.39 5.50
CA THR A 99 15.44 6.17 4.49
C THR A 99 15.47 7.32 3.47
N PRO A 100 16.54 7.47 2.67
CA PRO A 100 16.59 8.50 1.62
C PRO A 100 15.43 8.42 0.62
N GLY A 101 15.01 7.21 0.25
CA GLY A 101 13.87 6.99 -0.65
C GLY A 101 12.54 7.40 -0.02
N GLU A 102 12.32 7.05 1.25
CA GLU A 102 11.13 7.48 2.00
C GLU A 102 11.09 8.99 2.20
N ARG A 103 12.23 9.64 2.48
CA ARG A 103 12.30 11.11 2.53
C ARG A 103 11.97 11.75 1.20
N PHE A 104 12.46 11.19 0.10
CA PHE A 104 12.15 11.68 -1.25
C PHE A 104 10.65 11.61 -1.52
N ILE A 105 9.99 10.51 -1.15
CA ILE A 105 8.54 10.34 -1.36
C ILE A 105 7.75 11.20 -0.37
N TRP A 106 7.97 11.06 0.94
CA TRP A 106 7.15 11.70 1.97
C TRP A 106 7.40 13.19 2.06
N THR A 107 8.66 13.63 2.17
CA THR A 107 8.99 15.05 2.32
C THR A 107 9.15 15.75 0.97
N GLY A 108 9.74 15.08 -0.02
CA GLY A 108 9.97 15.67 -1.35
C GLY A 108 8.71 15.73 -2.21
N LEU A 109 8.03 14.61 -2.42
CA LEU A 109 6.87 14.55 -3.32
C LEU A 109 5.56 14.90 -2.61
N LEU A 110 5.36 14.40 -1.38
CA LEU A 110 4.11 14.59 -0.64
C LEU A 110 4.11 15.79 0.31
N HIS A 111 5.27 16.43 0.53
CA HIS A 111 5.45 17.53 1.50
C HIS A 111 4.89 17.19 2.90
N ILE A 112 4.92 15.92 3.27
CA ILE A 112 4.47 15.46 4.59
C ILE A 112 5.44 16.00 5.64
N THR A 113 4.86 16.56 6.70
CA THR A 113 5.59 17.02 7.87
C THR A 113 5.91 15.81 8.74
N LEU A 114 7.18 15.42 8.76
CA LEU A 114 7.71 14.37 9.63
C LEU A 114 8.42 15.00 10.82
N SER A 115 8.28 14.37 11.98
CA SER A 115 9.09 14.65 13.15
C SER A 115 10.57 14.35 12.88
N ARG A 116 11.46 15.17 13.43
CA ARG A 116 12.91 15.03 13.25
C ARG A 116 13.49 14.13 14.34
N GLY A 117 14.40 13.24 13.94
CA GLY A 117 15.13 12.36 14.87
C GLY A 117 14.34 11.13 15.29
N THR A 118 14.96 10.33 16.15
CA THR A 118 14.32 9.16 16.77
C THR A 118 13.55 9.59 18.00
N SER A 119 12.28 9.23 18.09
CA SER A 119 11.44 9.40 19.27
C SER A 119 10.56 8.15 19.47
N PRO A 120 10.30 7.73 20.73
CA PRO A 120 9.34 6.66 21.00
C PRO A 120 7.95 6.98 20.42
N ASP A 121 7.57 8.25 20.38
CA ASP A 121 6.28 8.73 19.86
C ASP A 121 6.24 8.83 18.33
N THR A 122 7.27 8.32 17.65
CA THR A 122 7.39 8.38 16.19
C THR A 122 7.89 7.08 15.60
N ILE A 123 7.44 6.80 14.38
CA ILE A 123 7.92 5.69 13.55
C ILE A 123 8.26 6.30 12.19
N ALA A 124 9.54 6.26 11.82
CA ALA A 124 10.08 6.93 10.64
C ALA A 124 9.67 8.42 10.51
N GLY A 125 9.51 9.11 11.65
CA GLY A 125 9.06 10.50 11.73
C GLY A 125 7.55 10.71 11.59
N TRP A 126 6.76 9.66 11.34
CA TRP A 126 5.30 9.73 11.48
C TRP A 126 4.93 9.78 12.96
N ARG A 127 3.92 10.57 13.31
CA ARG A 127 3.46 10.68 14.70
C ARG A 127 2.69 9.41 15.05
N LEU A 128 3.10 8.70 16.11
CA LEU A 128 2.32 7.62 16.68
C LEU A 128 1.13 8.23 17.42
N ALA A 129 -0.08 8.01 16.90
CA ALA A 129 -1.29 8.65 17.41
C ALA A 129 -2.10 7.74 18.33
N GLU A 130 -2.02 6.43 18.10
CA GLU A 130 -2.72 5.43 18.88
C GLU A 130 -1.96 4.12 18.81
N GLU A 131 -1.91 3.43 19.94
CA GLU A 131 -1.26 2.13 20.10
C GLU A 131 -2.15 1.26 20.99
N THR A 132 -2.39 0.05 20.53
CA THR A 132 -3.16 -0.98 21.21
C THR A 132 -2.42 -2.31 21.09
N ALA A 133 -2.91 -3.35 21.78
CA ALA A 133 -2.33 -4.70 21.67
C ALA A 133 -2.35 -5.25 20.23
N ASP A 134 -3.35 -4.86 19.43
CA ASP A 134 -3.61 -5.45 18.12
C ASP A 134 -3.18 -4.54 16.96
N TRP A 135 -3.07 -3.23 17.18
CA TRP A 135 -2.74 -2.28 16.12
C TRP A 135 -2.10 -0.98 16.61
N VAL A 136 -1.37 -0.33 15.71
CA VAL A 136 -0.83 1.02 15.86
C VAL A 136 -1.29 1.91 14.71
N ARG A 137 -1.60 3.18 14.98
CA ARG A 137 -1.90 4.21 13.97
C ARG A 137 -0.84 5.30 13.99
N MET A 138 -0.21 5.48 12.84
CA MET A 138 0.72 6.54 12.54
C MET A 138 0.03 7.59 11.69
N GLU A 139 0.27 8.86 11.98
CA GLU A 139 -0.38 9.97 11.31
C GLU A 139 0.64 10.99 10.82
N ALA A 140 0.39 11.52 9.62
CA ALA A 140 1.13 12.65 9.12
C ALA A 140 0.27 13.50 8.17
N ARG A 141 0.64 14.77 8.04
CA ARG A 141 -0.07 15.74 7.21
C ARG A 141 0.88 16.54 6.34
N SER A 142 0.39 16.97 5.19
CA SER A 142 1.02 17.97 4.33
C SER A 142 0.09 19.17 4.16
N TRP A 143 0.43 20.09 3.27
CA TRP A 143 -0.45 21.22 2.93
C TRP A 143 -1.61 20.82 2.00
N PHE A 144 -1.61 19.60 1.45
CA PHE A 144 -2.60 19.15 0.46
C PHE A 144 -3.21 17.76 0.72
N LEU A 145 -2.68 17.00 1.69
CA LEU A 145 -3.26 15.74 2.12
C LEU A 145 -2.99 15.44 3.58
N THR A 146 -3.83 14.56 4.13
CA THR A 146 -3.66 13.95 5.45
C THR A 146 -3.63 12.43 5.27
N ALA A 147 -2.68 11.78 5.93
CA ALA A 147 -2.43 10.34 5.77
C ALA A 147 -2.38 9.65 7.13
N HIS A 148 -3.13 8.56 7.26
CA HIS A 148 -3.00 7.63 8.38
C HIS A 148 -2.47 6.28 7.86
N LEU A 149 -1.52 5.71 8.57
CA LEU A 149 -1.01 4.36 8.34
C LEU A 149 -1.34 3.51 9.56
N VAL A 150 -2.07 2.42 9.37
CA VAL A 150 -2.44 1.49 10.44
C VAL A 150 -1.76 0.16 10.19
N VAL A 151 -0.91 -0.26 11.13
CA VAL A 151 -0.35 -1.61 11.16
C VAL A 151 -1.10 -2.41 12.20
N ARG A 152 -1.63 -3.57 11.80
CA ARG A 152 -2.37 -4.47 12.69
C ARG A 152 -1.74 -5.86 12.65
N ALA A 153 -1.53 -6.44 13.82
CA ALA A 153 -1.03 -7.80 13.99
C ALA A 153 -1.96 -8.55 14.96
N VAL A 154 -2.73 -9.53 14.47
CA VAL A 154 -3.66 -10.32 15.28
C VAL A 154 -3.59 -11.78 14.86
N GLY A 155 -3.28 -12.66 15.80
CA GLY A 155 -3.05 -14.08 15.50
C GLY A 155 -1.91 -14.23 14.49
N ASP A 156 -2.21 -14.85 13.35
CA ASP A 156 -1.28 -15.02 12.24
C ASP A 156 -1.43 -13.95 11.15
N ARG A 157 -2.21 -12.90 11.37
CA ARG A 157 -2.51 -11.88 10.35
C ARG A 157 -1.77 -10.58 10.64
N LEU A 158 -0.89 -10.22 9.73
CA LEU A 158 -0.25 -8.91 9.67
C LEU A 158 -0.86 -8.10 8.54
N SER A 159 -1.34 -6.88 8.82
CA SER A 159 -1.86 -5.99 7.78
C SER A 159 -1.31 -4.57 7.89
N LEU A 160 -1.23 -3.93 6.74
CA LEU A 160 -0.94 -2.50 6.58
C LEU A 160 -2.11 -1.86 5.85
N THR A 161 -2.69 -0.82 6.46
CA THR A 161 -3.74 -0.02 5.84
C THR A 161 -3.32 1.44 5.71
N THR A 162 -3.44 1.99 4.51
CA THR A 162 -3.13 3.38 4.19
C THR A 162 -4.42 4.13 3.91
N TYR A 163 -4.74 5.12 4.74
CA TYR A 163 -5.89 6.03 4.58
C TYR A 163 -5.36 7.38 4.14
N ILE A 164 -5.95 7.95 3.09
CA ILE A 164 -5.61 9.29 2.60
C ILE A 164 -6.88 10.11 2.45
N ARG A 165 -6.85 11.32 2.98
CA ARG A 165 -7.81 12.38 2.69
C ARG A 165 -7.12 13.46 1.87
N TYR A 166 -7.75 13.88 0.79
CA TYR A 166 -7.29 14.97 -0.05
C TYR A 166 -7.78 16.28 0.54
N ASP A 167 -6.88 17.05 1.11
CA ASP A 167 -7.22 18.39 1.61
C ASP A 167 -7.31 19.40 0.45
N ARG A 168 -6.70 19.09 -0.72
CA ARG A 168 -6.74 19.88 -1.96
C ARG A 168 -6.70 19.01 -3.21
N ILE A 169 -7.14 19.56 -4.36
CA ILE A 169 -7.11 18.88 -5.68
C ILE A 169 -5.72 18.36 -6.05
N VAL A 170 -4.66 19.11 -5.71
CA VAL A 170 -3.28 18.68 -5.94
C VAL A 170 -2.97 17.36 -5.23
N GLY A 171 -3.56 17.11 -4.06
CA GLY A 171 -3.41 15.84 -3.35
C GLY A 171 -4.01 14.67 -4.08
N ARG A 172 -5.18 14.85 -4.70
CA ARG A 172 -5.79 13.83 -5.55
C ARG A 172 -4.89 13.51 -6.75
N LEU A 173 -4.35 14.52 -7.42
CA LEU A 173 -3.47 14.33 -8.59
C LEU A 173 -2.15 13.64 -8.21
N ALA A 174 -1.47 14.12 -7.16
CA ALA A 174 -0.23 13.54 -6.66
C ALA A 174 -0.43 12.09 -6.24
N TRP A 175 -1.51 11.81 -5.50
CA TRP A 175 -1.81 10.45 -5.03
C TRP A 175 -2.24 9.51 -6.15
N THR A 176 -2.93 9.99 -7.18
CA THR A 176 -3.30 9.14 -8.33
C THR A 176 -2.06 8.49 -8.94
N THR A 177 -1.00 9.26 -9.17
CA THR A 177 0.27 8.74 -9.67
C THR A 177 0.99 7.87 -8.62
N LEU A 178 1.06 8.35 -7.38
CA LEU A 178 1.84 7.67 -6.34
C LEU A 178 1.19 6.37 -5.87
N SER A 179 -0.13 6.23 -5.98
CA SER A 179 -0.88 5.04 -5.58
C SER A 179 -0.39 3.78 -6.31
N GLY A 180 -0.04 3.88 -7.60
CA GLY A 180 0.52 2.76 -8.35
C GLY A 180 1.86 2.27 -7.78
N VAL A 181 2.73 3.21 -7.41
CA VAL A 181 4.03 2.91 -6.78
C VAL A 181 3.82 2.36 -5.36
N HIS A 182 2.92 2.95 -4.59
CA HIS A 182 2.58 2.48 -3.25
C HIS A 182 2.13 1.00 -3.27
N ARG A 183 1.21 0.66 -4.18
CA ARG A 183 0.68 -0.71 -4.33
C ARG A 183 1.73 -1.74 -4.73
N SER A 184 2.76 -1.35 -5.48
CA SER A 184 3.84 -2.28 -5.86
C SER A 184 4.83 -2.51 -4.71
N LEU A 185 5.02 -1.53 -3.83
CA LEU A 185 5.98 -1.59 -2.72
C LEU A 185 5.42 -2.30 -1.48
N VAL A 186 4.14 -2.08 -1.13
CA VAL A 186 3.54 -2.58 0.11
C VAL A 186 3.67 -4.11 0.28
N PRO A 187 3.42 -4.96 -0.74
CA PRO A 187 3.59 -6.40 -0.60
C PRO A 187 5.03 -6.83 -0.28
N GLY A 188 6.03 -6.10 -0.79
CA GLY A 188 7.44 -6.32 -0.44
C GLY A 188 7.72 -5.91 1.00
N LEU A 189 7.23 -4.74 1.39
CA LEU A 189 7.38 -4.17 2.73
C LEU A 189 6.84 -5.11 3.83
N LEU A 190 5.65 -5.67 3.63
CA LEU A 190 5.04 -6.64 4.57
C LEU A 190 5.91 -7.89 4.75
N ARG A 191 6.42 -8.45 3.65
CA ARG A 191 7.30 -9.64 3.70
C ARG A 191 8.63 -9.34 4.35
N ASP A 192 9.20 -8.17 4.08
CA ASP A 192 10.47 -7.74 4.67
C ASP A 192 10.34 -7.55 6.17
N ALA A 193 9.24 -6.92 6.61
CA ALA A 193 8.95 -6.75 8.03
C ALA A 193 8.76 -8.08 8.74
N ALA A 194 7.95 -9.00 8.17
CA ALA A 194 7.78 -10.35 8.71
C ALA A 194 9.11 -11.09 8.89
N ARG A 195 9.99 -11.01 7.88
CA ARG A 195 11.33 -11.61 7.94
C ARG A 195 12.22 -10.98 9.01
N ARG A 196 12.23 -9.64 9.11
CA ARG A 196 13.06 -8.91 10.08
C ARG A 196 12.62 -9.18 11.51
N VAL A 197 11.32 -9.28 11.76
CA VAL A 197 10.78 -9.63 13.08
C VAL A 197 11.10 -11.08 13.43
N ALA A 198 10.93 -12.02 12.48
CA ALA A 198 11.29 -13.42 12.68
C ALA A 198 12.77 -13.64 13.05
N GLN A 199 13.68 -12.79 12.53
CA GLN A 199 15.11 -12.85 12.85
C GLN A 199 15.46 -12.33 14.25
N ARG A 200 14.53 -11.65 14.93
CA ARG A 200 14.72 -11.05 16.25
C ARG A 200 14.02 -11.83 17.37
N ALA A 201 13.10 -12.73 17.02
CA ALA A 201 12.40 -13.65 17.92
C ALA A 201 13.28 -14.86 18.25
#